data_AF-A0A355SUH2-F1
#
_entry.id   AF-A0A355SUH2-F1
#
_cell.length_a   1.000
_cell.length_b   1.000
_cell.length_c   1.000
_cell.angle_alpha   90.00
_cell.angle_beta   90.00
_cell.angle_gamma   90.00
#
_symmetry.space_group_name_H-M   'P 1'
#
loop_
_entity.id
_entity.type
_entity.pdbx_description
1 polymer ?
#
loop_
_entity_poly.entity_id
_entity_poly.type
_entity_poly.pdbx_seq_one_letter_code
_entity_poly.pdbx_strand_id
1 'polypeptide(L)'
;MPEFDYKARQPNGHITTGAIEAADRRQAAQRLQEQKLSPITLKARSTAKRGALHKLLNQSKSLRSPKRCTQGDAPPSPQSGRGPSREKIGLALLKRLLELHASGLPIGDSIRILSQRLSDPEQKQLASSIWRDLSEGATLAGALTRQPKYFSGSISYVIEAGEATGNL
;
A
#
# COMPACT_ATOMS: atom_id res chain seq x y z
N MET A 1 32.62 -8.86 15.38
CA MET A 1 32.24 -9.50 14.11
C MET A 1 30.85 -9.02 13.75
N PRO A 2 30.53 -8.71 12.48
CA PRO A 2 29.21 -8.27 12.10
C PRO A 2 28.20 -9.44 12.19
N GLU A 3 27.05 -9.14 12.76
CA GLU A 3 25.93 -10.08 12.86
C GLU A 3 24.97 -9.79 11.70
N PHE A 4 24.38 -10.81 11.10
CA PHE A 4 23.40 -10.68 10.04
C PHE A 4 22.10 -11.34 10.47
N ASP A 5 21.02 -10.56 10.47
CA ASP A 5 19.68 -11.12 10.59
C ASP A 5 19.29 -11.73 9.25
N TYR A 6 18.86 -12.98 9.25
CA TYR A 6 18.46 -13.69 8.05
C TYR A 6 17.02 -14.22 8.14
N LYS A 7 16.36 -14.24 6.99
CA LYS A 7 15.17 -15.04 6.73
C LYS A 7 15.51 -16.06 5.67
N ALA A 8 15.38 -17.34 6.00
CA ALA A 8 15.68 -18.41 5.06
C ALA A 8 14.53 -19.42 4.99
N ARG A 9 14.40 -20.06 3.82
CA ARG A 9 13.41 -21.11 3.55
C ARG A 9 14.09 -22.47 3.70
N GLN A 10 13.50 -23.32 4.53
CA GLN A 10 13.84 -24.73 4.63
C GLN A 10 13.31 -25.51 3.41
N PRO A 11 13.88 -26.70 3.10
CA PRO A 11 13.40 -27.55 2.00
C PRO A 11 11.96 -28.05 2.23
N ASN A 12 11.48 -28.08 3.48
CA ASN A 12 10.09 -28.39 3.83
C ASN A 12 9.11 -27.20 3.61
N GLY A 13 9.59 -26.05 3.14
CA GLY A 13 8.79 -24.86 2.89
C GLY A 13 8.58 -23.94 4.10
N HIS A 14 9.03 -24.32 5.30
CA HIS A 14 8.92 -23.47 6.49
C HIS A 14 9.97 -22.35 6.44
N ILE A 15 9.59 -21.15 6.88
CA ILE A 15 10.49 -19.99 6.95
C ILE A 15 11.07 -19.94 8.37
N THR A 16 12.40 -19.90 8.47
CA THR A 16 13.12 -19.72 9.74
C THR A 16 13.80 -18.37 9.73
N THR A 17 13.68 -17.67 10.86
CA THR A 17 14.35 -16.40 11.10
C THR A 17 15.38 -16.59 12.20
N GLY A 18 16.60 -16.13 11.96
CA GLY A 18 17.69 -16.24 12.92
C GLY A 18 18.73 -15.16 12.70
N ALA A 19 19.71 -15.13 13.59
CA ALA A 19 20.92 -14.33 13.44
C ALA A 19 22.09 -15.26 13.08
N ILE A 20 22.96 -14.80 12.19
CA ILE A 20 24.18 -15.51 11.83
C ILE A 20 25.36 -14.55 11.85
N GLU A 21 26.42 -14.94 12.52
CA GLU A 21 27.68 -14.21 12.49
C GLU A 21 28.45 -14.59 11.24
N ALA A 22 28.91 -13.61 10.48
CA ALA A 22 29.75 -13.82 9.30
C ALA A 22 30.64 -12.59 9.08
N ALA A 23 31.75 -12.72 8.35
CA ALA A 23 32.55 -11.56 7.98
C ALA A 23 31.85 -10.73 6.88
N ASP A 24 31.25 -11.42 5.90
CA ASP A 24 30.63 -10.83 4.72
C ASP A 24 29.23 -11.42 4.45
N ARG A 25 28.40 -10.66 3.73
CA ARG A 25 27.08 -11.14 3.24
C ARG A 25 27.21 -12.41 2.40
N ARG A 26 28.29 -12.54 1.61
CA ARG A 26 28.59 -13.73 0.80
C ARG A 26 28.86 -14.95 1.70
N GLN A 27 29.67 -14.77 2.74
CA GLN A 27 29.93 -15.84 3.73
C GLN A 27 28.66 -16.20 4.52
N ALA A 28 27.83 -15.23 4.88
CA ALA A 28 26.55 -15.48 5.55
C ALA A 28 25.62 -16.34 4.67
N ALA A 29 25.52 -16.03 3.37
CA ALA A 29 24.74 -16.83 2.43
C ALA A 29 25.29 -18.25 2.27
N GLN A 30 26.62 -18.40 2.22
CA GLN A 30 27.28 -19.69 2.10
C GLN A 30 27.03 -20.58 3.33
N ARG A 31 27.13 -20.04 4.55
CA ARG A 31 26.80 -20.79 5.78
C ARG A 31 25.34 -21.23 5.84
N LEU A 32 24.42 -20.41 5.33
CA LEU A 32 23.01 -20.81 5.25
C LEU A 32 22.79 -21.92 4.22
N GLN A 33 23.49 -21.88 3.09
CA GLN A 33 23.47 -22.96 2.10
C GLN A 33 24.03 -24.27 2.65
N GLU A 34 25.13 -24.23 3.43
CA GLU A 34 25.68 -25.40 4.13
C GLU A 34 24.65 -26.01 5.10
N GLN A 35 23.82 -25.18 5.74
CA GLN A 35 22.70 -25.61 6.58
C GLN A 35 21.44 -26.02 5.80
N LYS A 36 21.52 -26.13 4.47
CA LYS A 36 20.40 -26.43 3.56
C LYS A 36 19.25 -25.41 3.64
N LEU A 37 19.53 -24.19 4.08
CA LEU A 37 18.60 -23.08 4.19
C LEU A 37 18.81 -22.11 3.02
N SER A 38 17.77 -21.88 2.21
CA SER A 38 17.86 -20.93 1.09
C SER A 38 17.56 -19.50 1.57
N PRO A 39 18.51 -18.56 1.51
CA PRO A 39 18.31 -17.20 2.03
C PRO A 39 17.35 -16.39 1.16
N ILE A 40 16.32 -15.80 1.78
CA ILE A 40 15.38 -14.87 1.13
C ILE A 40 15.79 -13.43 1.38
N THR A 41 16.23 -13.12 2.60
CA THR A 41 16.61 -11.76 2.98
C THR A 41 17.75 -11.81 3.98
N LEU A 42 18.79 -11.00 3.74
CA LEU A 42 19.95 -10.82 4.59
C LEU A 42 20.06 -9.33 4.94
N LYS A 43 19.96 -9.00 6.24
CA LYS A 43 20.15 -7.63 6.76
C LYS A 43 21.35 -7.61 7.69
N ALA A 44 22.32 -6.75 7.41
CA ALA A 44 23.46 -6.56 8.28
C ALA A 44 23.04 -5.80 9.55
N ARG A 45 23.28 -6.40 10.71
CA ARG A 45 23.12 -5.77 12.02
C ARG A 45 24.49 -5.30 12.49
N SER A 46 24.87 -4.08 12.10
CA SER A 46 26.11 -3.48 12.57
C SER A 46 26.01 -3.25 14.08
N THR A 47 26.86 -3.91 14.86
CA THR A 47 27.09 -3.62 16.28
C THR A 47 27.89 -2.33 16.46
N ALA A 48 27.30 -1.20 16.05
CA ALA A 48 27.76 0.11 16.49
C ALA A 48 27.10 0.41 17.84
N LYS A 49 27.79 0.12 18.94
CA LYS A 49 27.46 0.74 20.23
C LYS A 49 27.58 2.26 20.07
N ARG A 50 26.45 2.98 20.14
CA ARG A 50 26.23 4.11 21.08
C ARG A 50 24.87 4.76 20.86
N GLY A 51 23.91 4.37 21.69
CA GLY A 51 22.76 5.19 22.08
C GLY A 51 23.17 6.42 22.91
N ALA A 52 24.13 7.22 22.43
CA ALA A 52 24.61 8.44 23.09
C ALA A 52 24.43 9.72 22.23
N LEU A 53 23.95 9.59 20.99
CA LEU A 53 23.79 10.72 20.04
C LEU A 53 22.33 11.00 19.65
N HIS A 54 21.35 10.41 20.32
CA HIS A 54 19.92 10.57 20.00
C HIS A 54 19.18 11.56 20.91
N LYS A 55 19.89 12.25 21.84
CA LYS A 55 19.29 13.21 22.79
C LYS A 55 19.53 14.69 22.49
N LEU A 56 20.34 15.03 21.47
CA LEU A 56 20.70 16.43 21.15
C LEU A 56 20.11 16.99 19.86
N LEU A 57 19.45 16.17 19.02
CA LEU A 57 18.96 16.62 17.71
C LEU A 57 17.44 16.90 17.64
N ASN A 58 16.78 17.04 18.80
CA ASN A 58 15.34 17.30 18.88
C ASN A 58 15.01 18.78 19.16
N GLN A 59 16.00 19.67 19.20
CA GLN A 59 15.85 21.07 19.60
C GLN A 59 15.89 22.08 18.44
N SER A 60 16.14 21.65 17.19
CA SER A 60 16.17 22.54 16.02
C SER A 60 14.96 22.39 15.09
N LYS A 61 13.84 21.86 15.60
CA LYS A 61 12.51 22.00 14.97
C LYS A 61 11.87 23.32 15.38
N SER A 62 12.45 24.42 14.93
CA SER A 62 11.72 25.67 14.75
C SER A 62 12.55 26.53 13.81
N LEU A 63 11.88 27.24 12.90
CA LEU A 63 12.45 28.15 11.90
C LEU A 63 12.93 27.49 10.59
N ARG A 64 11.96 27.22 9.70
CA ARG A 64 11.89 27.82 8.34
C ARG A 64 10.87 27.08 7.45
N SER A 65 9.67 27.64 7.35
CA SER A 65 8.87 27.63 6.12
C SER A 65 9.43 28.70 5.16
N PRO A 66 8.90 28.87 3.93
CA PRO A 66 8.33 27.94 2.96
C PRO A 66 9.09 28.02 1.61
N LYS A 67 8.96 27.04 0.70
CA LYS A 67 9.33 27.27 -0.71
C LYS A 67 8.32 26.69 -1.68
N ARG A 68 7.83 27.61 -2.51
CA ARG A 68 6.84 27.51 -3.58
C ARG A 68 7.45 26.84 -4.81
N CYS A 69 6.61 26.10 -5.54
CA CYS A 69 6.59 25.76 -6.98
C CYS A 69 7.90 25.42 -7.72
N THR A 70 7.90 24.31 -8.45
CA THR A 70 8.04 24.30 -9.93
C THR A 70 7.77 22.90 -10.49
N GLN A 71 7.29 22.89 -11.73
CA GLN A 71 6.77 21.77 -12.52
C GLN A 71 7.80 20.64 -12.74
N GLY A 72 7.27 19.42 -12.85
CA GLY A 72 7.99 18.24 -13.32
C GLY A 72 7.00 17.09 -13.44
N ASP A 73 6.67 16.72 -14.67
CA ASP A 73 5.93 15.50 -15.00
C ASP A 73 6.64 14.28 -14.43
N ALA A 74 6.14 13.82 -13.28
CA ALA A 74 6.44 12.52 -12.74
C ALA A 74 5.16 12.04 -12.04
N PRO A 75 4.54 10.92 -12.47
CA PRO A 75 3.38 10.41 -11.76
C PRO A 75 3.79 10.11 -10.31
N PRO A 76 2.99 10.53 -9.32
CA PRO A 76 3.28 10.21 -7.93
C PRO A 76 3.21 8.70 -7.78
N SER A 77 4.36 8.05 -7.62
CA SER A 77 4.45 6.64 -7.29
C SER A 77 3.58 6.38 -6.06
N PRO A 78 2.50 5.59 -6.16
CA PRO A 78 1.58 5.43 -5.06
C PRO A 78 2.30 4.65 -3.97
N GLN A 79 2.44 5.29 -2.80
CA GLN A 79 2.84 4.62 -1.56
C GLN A 79 1.69 3.69 -1.13
N SER A 80 1.52 2.58 -1.86
CA SER A 80 0.68 1.45 -1.49
C SER A 80 1.36 0.74 -0.33
N GLY A 81 1.05 1.20 0.86
CA GLY A 81 1.66 0.69 2.07
C GLY A 81 0.73 0.84 3.25
N ARG A 82 -0.45 0.19 3.25
CA ARG A 82 -1.11 -0.20 4.51
C ARG A 82 -2.29 -1.17 4.40
N GLY A 83 -1.96 -2.46 4.42
CA GLY A 83 -2.67 -3.50 5.16
C GLY A 83 -3.96 -4.09 4.53
N PRO A 84 -4.12 -5.43 4.56
CA PRO A 84 -5.25 -6.14 3.94
C PRO A 84 -6.61 -5.88 4.60
N SER A 85 -6.67 -5.08 5.67
CA SER A 85 -7.91 -4.86 6.42
C SER A 85 -8.85 -3.89 5.70
N ARG A 86 -8.31 -2.80 5.13
CA ARG A 86 -9.12 -1.77 4.47
C ARG A 86 -9.39 -2.07 3.00
N GLU A 87 -8.53 -2.85 2.34
CA GLU A 87 -8.80 -3.36 0.99
C GLU A 87 -10.06 -4.22 0.94
N LYS A 88 -10.35 -5.00 2.00
CA LYS A 88 -11.61 -5.77 2.11
C LYS A 88 -12.85 -4.88 2.05
N ILE A 89 -12.77 -3.70 2.65
CA ILE A 89 -13.85 -2.70 2.68
C ILE A 89 -14.07 -2.14 1.26
N GLY A 90 -12.98 -1.81 0.56
CA GLY A 90 -13.04 -1.37 -0.85
C GLY A 90 -13.61 -2.46 -1.77
N LEU A 91 -13.18 -3.70 -1.60
CA LEU A 91 -13.69 -4.84 -2.37
C LEU A 91 -15.18 -5.07 -2.13
N ALA A 92 -15.63 -5.03 -0.87
CA ALA A 92 -17.04 -5.17 -0.54
C ALA A 92 -17.91 -4.07 -1.17
N LEU A 93 -17.39 -2.84 -1.27
CA LEU A 93 -18.06 -1.75 -1.99
C LEU A 93 -18.17 -2.06 -3.48
N LEU A 94 -17.06 -2.45 -4.13
CA LEU A 94 -17.03 -2.76 -5.57
C LEU A 94 -17.95 -3.92 -5.93
N LYS A 95 -18.03 -4.96 -5.09
CA LYS A 95 -18.94 -6.09 -5.32
C LYS A 95 -20.40 -5.64 -5.35
N ARG A 96 -20.82 -4.81 -4.40
CA ARG A 96 -22.20 -4.28 -4.38
C ARG A 96 -22.46 -3.30 -5.51
N LEU A 97 -21.45 -2.51 -5.89
CA LEU A 97 -21.51 -1.63 -7.05
C LEU A 97 -21.75 -2.43 -8.33
N LEU A 98 -21.03 -3.54 -8.51
CA LEU A 98 -21.22 -4.47 -9.63
C LEU A 98 -22.63 -5.06 -9.61
N GLU A 99 -23.13 -5.52 -8.46
CA GLU A 99 -24.49 -6.07 -8.34
C GLU A 99 -25.57 -5.06 -8.78
N LEU A 100 -25.44 -3.80 -8.35
CA LEU A 100 -26.36 -2.73 -8.75
C LEU A 100 -26.20 -2.37 -10.23
N HIS A 101 -24.97 -2.17 -10.70
CA HIS A 101 -24.72 -1.79 -12.08
C HIS A 101 -25.15 -2.88 -13.08
N ALA A 102 -24.91 -4.14 -12.75
CA ALA A 102 -25.34 -5.29 -13.54
C ALA A 102 -26.87 -5.40 -13.68
N SER A 103 -27.64 -4.78 -12.78
CA SER A 103 -29.10 -4.69 -12.90
C SER A 103 -29.59 -3.60 -13.86
N GLY A 104 -28.66 -2.88 -14.51
CA GLY A 104 -28.95 -1.80 -15.45
C GLY A 104 -29.00 -0.40 -14.83
N LEU A 105 -28.69 -0.27 -13.54
CA LEU A 105 -28.60 1.05 -12.90
C LEU A 105 -27.33 1.77 -13.38
N PRO A 106 -27.41 3.07 -13.74
CA PRO A 106 -26.23 3.87 -14.00
C PRO A 106 -25.25 3.84 -12.83
N ILE A 107 -23.94 3.92 -13.12
CA ILE A 107 -22.90 3.81 -12.10
C ILE A 107 -23.02 4.90 -11.02
N GLY A 108 -23.36 6.13 -11.43
CA GLY A 108 -23.57 7.25 -10.52
C GLY A 108 -24.72 6.97 -9.54
N ASP A 109 -25.87 6.54 -10.04
CA ASP A 109 -27.03 6.21 -9.20
C ASP A 109 -26.73 5.03 -8.27
N SER A 110 -25.99 4.04 -8.75
CA SER A 110 -25.55 2.90 -7.94
C SER A 110 -24.71 3.37 -6.75
N ILE A 111 -23.72 4.24 -6.97
CA ILE A 111 -22.89 4.79 -5.88
C ILE A 111 -23.71 5.69 -4.94
N ARG A 112 -24.63 6.50 -5.48
CA ARG A 112 -25.55 7.31 -4.67
C ARG A 112 -26.37 6.43 -3.72
N ILE A 113 -26.95 5.33 -4.21
CA ILE A 113 -27.70 4.38 -3.39
C ILE A 113 -26.81 3.76 -2.32
N LEU A 114 -25.59 3.34 -2.67
CA LEU A 114 -24.64 2.79 -1.71
C LEU A 114 -24.31 3.80 -0.59
N SER A 115 -24.06 5.06 -0.93
CA SER A 115 -23.79 6.11 0.07
C SER A 115 -24.95 6.35 1.05
N GLN A 116 -26.19 6.00 0.68
CA GLN A 116 -27.37 6.17 1.53
C GLN A 116 -27.69 4.91 2.33
N ARG A 117 -27.54 3.73 1.72
CA ARG A 117 -28.06 2.45 2.23
C ARG A 117 -27.04 1.58 2.95
N LEU A 118 -25.74 1.86 2.85
CA LEU A 118 -24.72 1.06 3.52
C LEU A 118 -24.81 1.17 5.05
N SER A 119 -24.77 0.02 5.72
CA SER A 119 -24.83 -0.08 7.18
C SER A 119 -23.49 0.25 7.86
N ASP A 120 -22.37 -0.10 7.22
CA ASP A 120 -21.04 0.18 7.77
C ASP A 120 -20.69 1.66 7.59
N PRO A 121 -20.42 2.41 8.68
CA PRO A 121 -20.11 3.83 8.59
C PRO A 121 -18.84 4.12 7.78
N GLU A 122 -17.81 3.26 7.82
CA GLU A 122 -16.60 3.49 7.01
C GLU A 122 -16.89 3.35 5.52
N GLN A 123 -17.65 2.32 5.12
CA GLN A 123 -18.06 2.14 3.72
C GLN A 123 -18.99 3.24 3.25
N LYS A 124 -19.89 3.70 4.13
CA LYS A 124 -20.80 4.80 3.82
C LYS A 124 -20.04 6.10 3.54
N GLN A 125 -19.04 6.41 4.36
CA GLN A 125 -18.17 7.58 4.16
C GLN A 125 -17.37 7.45 2.86
N LEU A 126 -16.81 6.27 2.59
CA LEU A 126 -16.09 5.99 1.34
C LEU A 126 -16.98 6.20 0.11
N ALA A 127 -18.18 5.60 0.10
CA ALA A 127 -19.14 5.75 -0.98
C ALA A 127 -19.61 7.20 -1.14
N SER A 128 -19.76 7.95 -0.04
CA SER A 128 -20.13 9.37 -0.07
C SER A 128 -19.03 10.24 -0.69
N SER A 129 -17.76 9.95 -0.39
CA SER A 129 -16.63 10.65 -1.00
C SER A 129 -16.57 10.38 -2.50
N ILE A 130 -16.74 9.12 -2.91
CA ILE A 130 -16.72 8.74 -4.33
C ILE A 130 -17.91 9.38 -5.05
N TRP A 131 -19.12 9.32 -4.47
CA TRP A 131 -20.31 9.97 -5.04
C TRP A 131 -20.10 11.45 -5.28
N ARG A 132 -19.49 12.16 -4.31
CA ARG A 132 -19.19 13.57 -4.44
C ARG A 132 -18.31 13.85 -5.65
N ASP A 133 -17.19 13.12 -5.77
CA ASP A 133 -16.27 13.28 -6.89
C ASP A 133 -16.98 13.03 -8.24
N LEU A 134 -17.81 11.99 -8.33
CA LEU A 134 -18.59 11.72 -9.54
C LEU A 134 -19.61 12.82 -9.83
N SER A 135 -20.29 13.35 -8.81
CA SER A 135 -21.26 14.44 -8.97
C SER A 135 -20.61 15.75 -9.42
N GLU A 136 -19.31 15.92 -9.14
CA GLU A 136 -18.48 17.03 -9.62
C GLU A 136 -17.92 16.77 -11.04
N GLY A 137 -18.21 15.61 -11.64
CA GLY A 137 -17.81 15.25 -13.00
C GLY A 137 -16.48 14.49 -13.11
N ALA A 138 -15.93 14.00 -11.98
CA ALA A 138 -14.77 13.13 -12.03
C ALA A 138 -15.14 11.73 -12.58
N THR A 139 -14.18 11.08 -13.22
CA THR A 139 -14.30 9.67 -13.62
C THR A 139 -14.28 8.76 -12.39
N LEU A 140 -14.84 7.56 -12.50
CA LEU A 140 -14.80 6.57 -11.41
C LEU A 140 -13.36 6.21 -11.08
N ALA A 141 -12.51 5.96 -12.08
CA ALA A 141 -11.10 5.70 -11.87
C ALA A 141 -10.39 6.86 -11.14
N GLY A 142 -10.73 8.10 -11.49
CA GLY A 142 -10.21 9.29 -10.83
C GLY A 142 -10.62 9.37 -9.36
N ALA A 143 -11.89 9.10 -9.05
CA ALA A 143 -12.42 9.09 -7.69
C ALA A 143 -11.79 7.97 -6.83
N LEU A 144 -11.61 6.77 -7.38
CA LEU A 144 -10.99 5.64 -6.67
C LEU A 144 -9.51 5.87 -6.39
N THR A 145 -8.80 6.54 -7.30
CA THR A 145 -7.37 6.86 -7.14
C THR A 145 -7.12 7.84 -5.97
N ARG A 146 -8.10 8.69 -5.64
CA ARG A 146 -8.06 9.56 -4.45
C ARG A 146 -8.19 8.79 -3.13
N GLN A 147 -8.55 7.51 -3.19
CA GLN A 147 -8.77 6.62 -2.04
C GLN A 147 -7.76 5.46 -1.98
N PRO A 148 -6.43 5.73 -1.93
CA PRO A 148 -5.39 4.68 -1.95
C PRO A 148 -5.38 3.81 -0.69
N LYS A 149 -6.14 4.19 0.35
CA LYS A 149 -6.33 3.39 1.57
C LYS A 149 -7.24 2.19 1.35
N TYR A 150 -8.09 2.24 0.32
CA TYR A 150 -9.12 1.23 0.04
C TYR A 150 -8.92 0.54 -1.30
N PHE A 151 -8.36 1.25 -2.29
CA PHE A 151 -8.11 0.72 -3.62
C PHE A 151 -6.61 0.76 -3.93
N SER A 152 -6.10 -0.35 -4.46
CA SER A 152 -4.77 -0.38 -5.04
C SER A 152 -4.75 0.31 -6.40
N GLY A 153 -3.60 0.83 -6.81
CA GLY A 153 -3.48 1.48 -8.13
C GLY A 153 -3.88 0.57 -9.29
N SER A 154 -3.66 -0.75 -9.16
CA SER A 154 -4.07 -1.74 -10.16
C SER A 154 -5.58 -1.73 -10.41
N ILE A 155 -6.41 -1.52 -9.38
CA ILE A 155 -7.87 -1.47 -9.52
C ILE A 155 -8.27 -0.23 -10.33
N SER A 156 -7.69 0.93 -10.03
CA SER A 156 -7.96 2.17 -10.76
C SER A 156 -7.66 2.04 -12.25
N TYR A 157 -6.52 1.45 -12.62
CA TYR A 157 -6.14 1.29 -14.04
C TYR A 157 -7.09 0.37 -14.82
N VAL A 158 -7.57 -0.71 -14.19
CA VAL A 158 -8.55 -1.61 -14.84
C VAL A 158 -9.87 -0.89 -15.08
N ILE A 159 -10.32 -0.12 -14.09
CA ILE A 159 -11.56 0.65 -14.19
C ILE A 159 -11.43 1.77 -15.22
N GLU A 160 -10.28 2.46 -15.25
CA GLU A 160 -9.99 3.49 -16.26
C GLU A 160 -10.08 2.95 -17.68
N ALA A 161 -9.52 1.76 -17.92
CA ALA A 161 -9.62 1.08 -19.22
C ALA A 161 -11.07 0.70 -19.55
N GLY A 162 -11.85 0.25 -18.57
CA GLY A 162 -13.28 -0.03 -18.72
C GLY A 162 -14.10 1.22 -19.06
N GLU A 163 -13.88 2.32 -18.34
CA GLU A 163 -14.54 3.60 -18.59
C GLU A 163 -14.20 4.16 -19.98
N ALA A 164 -12.92 4.11 -20.36
CA ALA A 164 -12.47 4.62 -21.67
C ALA A 164 -13.03 3.82 -22.85
N THR A 165 -13.27 2.51 -22.66
CA THR A 165 -13.84 1.63 -23.69
C THR A 165 -15.36 1.56 -23.66
N GLY A 166 -15.99 2.17 -22.64
CA GLY A 166 -17.43 2.05 -22.41
C GLY A 166 -17.88 0.66 -21.96
N ASN A 167 -16.94 -0.20 -21.54
CA ASN A 167 -17.19 -1.55 -21.06
C ASN A 167 -16.81 -1.64 -19.58
N LEU A 168 -17.67 -1.05 -18.74
CA LEU A 168 -17.48 -0.93 -17.29
C LEU A 168 -18.09 -2.10 -16.51
#